data_AF-A0A2V9PRX9-F1
#
_entry.id   AF-A0A2V9PRX9-F1
#
_cell.length_a   1.000
_cell.length_b   1.000
_cell.length_c   1.000
_cell.angle_alpha   90.00
_cell.angle_beta   90.00
_cell.angle_gamma   90.00
#
_symmetry.space_group_name_H-M   'P 1'
#
loop_
_entity.id
_entity.type
_entity.pdbx_description
1 polymer ?
#
loop_
_entity_poly.entity_id
_entity_poly.type
_entity_poly.pdbx_seq_one_letter_code
_entity_poly.pdbx_strand_id
1 'polypeptide(L)'
;MDDISKFSAIEELLHENVDELGNAITKETRHYNYLAEISETQPGYLEVAEYRTEHGEVPQFPDNMVSNGFPTLAFVFHPAMWPNFDFSCEGMGELNGKAMWLVHFRQRDDRPNRIQDFKIGSMIYSINLKGRAWITPDMFRIARIESDLVKPMPNIQLLTEHQVIEYGPVRFPKKDVQLWLPKSADLYFDFRKHRYYRRHSFDHFMLFSTDTDEKVAGPKGVPNTQAPSSPETR
;
A
#
# COMPACT_ATOMS: atom_id res chain seq x y z
N MET A 1 13.23 -16.66 -6.09
CA MET A 1 12.85 -15.83 -4.92
C MET A 1 11.35 -15.86 -4.94
N ASP A 2 10.74 -16.52 -3.95
CA ASP A 2 9.28 -16.69 -3.92
C ASP A 2 8.58 -15.34 -3.96
N ASP A 3 7.62 -15.23 -4.88
CA ASP A 3 6.72 -14.09 -5.10
C ASP A 3 5.93 -13.80 -3.82
N ILE A 4 6.53 -13.07 -2.89
CA ILE A 4 5.79 -12.32 -1.87
C ILE A 4 5.43 -10.98 -2.49
N SER A 5 4.55 -11.04 -3.48
CA SER A 5 4.11 -9.89 -4.26
C SER A 5 2.69 -9.48 -3.90
N LYS A 6 1.95 -10.22 -3.07
CA LYS A 6 0.51 -9.98 -2.94
C LYS A 6 -0.07 -10.32 -1.57
N PHE A 7 -0.76 -9.36 -0.97
CA PHE A 7 -1.50 -9.58 0.28
C PHE A 7 -2.90 -8.96 0.18
N SER A 8 -3.86 -9.57 0.89
CA SER A 8 -5.17 -8.96 1.14
C SER A 8 -5.34 -8.62 2.61
N ALA A 9 -6.29 -7.74 2.87
CA ALA A 9 -6.76 -7.37 4.20
C ALA A 9 -8.27 -7.07 4.13
N ILE A 10 -8.91 -6.99 5.29
CA ILE A 10 -10.15 -6.23 5.42
C ILE A 10 -9.76 -4.81 5.79
N GLU A 11 -10.25 -3.85 5.03
CA GLU A 11 -10.05 -2.43 5.28
C GLU A 11 -11.34 -1.82 5.82
N GLU A 12 -11.24 -1.08 6.90
CA GLU A 12 -12.28 -0.16 7.35
C GLU A 12 -11.82 1.28 7.08
N LEU A 13 -12.66 2.04 6.38
CA LEU A 13 -12.48 3.46 6.13
C LEU A 13 -13.52 4.24 6.93
N LEU A 14 -13.07 5.11 7.83
CA LEU A 14 -13.84 6.23 8.34
C LEU A 14 -13.54 7.47 7.49
N HIS A 15 -14.56 8.13 6.99
CA HIS A 15 -14.49 9.39 6.27
C HIS A 15 -15.35 10.45 6.94
N GLU A 16 -14.74 11.59 7.26
CA GLU A 16 -15.43 12.73 7.86
C GLU A 16 -15.10 14.00 7.07
N ASN A 17 -16.14 14.77 6.74
CA ASN A 17 -15.98 16.19 6.44
C ASN A 17 -16.06 16.92 7.78
N VAL A 18 -15.06 17.73 8.11
CA VAL A 18 -14.94 18.36 9.43
C VAL A 18 -15.03 19.87 9.34
N ASP A 19 -15.59 20.48 10.38
CA ASP A 19 -15.65 21.94 10.52
C ASP A 19 -14.29 22.52 10.94
N GLU A 20 -14.26 23.83 11.18
CA GLU A 20 -13.02 24.51 11.54
C GLU A 20 -12.45 24.09 12.91
N LEU A 21 -13.30 23.54 13.77
CA LEU A 21 -12.99 23.07 15.12
C LEU A 21 -12.64 21.57 15.15
N GLY A 22 -12.75 20.87 14.01
CA GLY A 22 -12.51 19.43 13.90
C GLY A 22 -13.72 18.56 14.22
N ASN A 23 -14.92 19.12 14.34
CA ASN A 23 -16.13 18.32 14.51
C ASN A 23 -16.62 17.79 13.16
N ALA A 24 -17.07 16.53 13.13
CA ALA A 24 -17.63 15.94 11.92
C ALA A 24 -18.96 16.64 11.52
N ILE A 25 -18.97 17.26 10.35
CA ILE A 25 -20.17 17.74 9.65
C ILE A 25 -20.88 16.55 9.01
N THR A 26 -20.11 15.69 8.34
CA THR A 26 -20.58 14.41 7.82
C THR A 26 -19.65 13.31 8.29
N LYS A 27 -20.18 12.09 8.39
CA LYS A 27 -19.45 10.90 8.80
C LYS A 27 -19.97 9.70 8.04
N GLU A 28 -19.06 8.96 7.43
CA GLU A 28 -19.35 7.75 6.68
C GLU A 28 -18.30 6.68 6.99
N THR A 29 -18.73 5.44 7.20
CA THR A 29 -17.85 4.29 7.38
C THR A 29 -18.08 3.29 6.26
N ARG A 30 -17.00 2.75 5.70
CA ARG A 30 -17.01 1.75 4.63
C ARG A 30 -16.09 0.59 4.99
N HIS A 31 -16.44 -0.59 4.51
CA HIS A 31 -15.60 -1.78 4.60
C HIS A 31 -15.29 -2.30 3.21
N TYR A 32 -14.01 -2.59 2.95
CA TYR A 32 -13.55 -3.12 1.69
C TYR A 32 -12.78 -4.42 1.89
N ASN A 33 -12.94 -5.34 0.94
CA ASN A 33 -11.91 -6.35 0.74
C ASN A 33 -10.77 -5.66 -0.01
N TYR A 34 -9.65 -5.48 0.68
CA TYR A 34 -8.47 -4.80 0.18
C TYR A 34 -7.46 -5.81 -0.35
N LEU A 35 -6.81 -5.47 -1.46
CA LEU A 35 -5.76 -6.26 -2.08
C LEU A 35 -4.65 -5.33 -2.56
N ALA A 36 -3.42 -5.60 -2.15
CA ALA A 36 -2.23 -4.94 -2.65
C ALA A 36 -1.33 -5.94 -3.36
N GLU A 37 -0.84 -5.53 -4.52
CA GLU A 37 0.15 -6.25 -5.32
C GLU A 37 1.39 -5.37 -5.49
N ILE A 38 2.51 -5.83 -4.97
CA ILE A 38 3.82 -5.17 -5.03
C ILE A 38 4.66 -5.96 -6.04
N SER A 39 5.10 -5.29 -7.08
CA SER A 39 5.98 -5.86 -8.10
C SER A 39 7.20 -4.98 -8.29
N GLU A 40 8.35 -5.61 -8.56
CA GLU A 40 9.56 -4.89 -8.97
C GLU A 40 9.74 -5.12 -10.48
N THR A 41 9.11 -4.27 -11.30
CA THR A 41 9.13 -4.44 -12.76
C THR A 41 10.50 -4.16 -13.35
N GLN A 42 11.32 -3.35 -12.68
CA GLN A 42 12.73 -3.09 -12.99
C GLN A 42 13.50 -2.90 -11.68
N PRO A 43 14.79 -3.23 -11.61
CA PRO A 43 15.58 -3.03 -10.40
C PRO A 43 15.48 -1.60 -9.86
N GLY A 44 15.00 -1.47 -8.62
CA GLY A 44 14.77 -0.18 -7.97
C GLY A 44 13.45 0.51 -8.29
N TYR A 45 12.57 -0.10 -9.09
CA TYR A 45 11.25 0.41 -9.40
C TYR A 45 10.18 -0.53 -8.84
N LEU A 46 9.69 -0.16 -7.65
CA LEU A 46 8.59 -0.85 -7.00
C LEU A 46 7.27 -0.23 -7.46
N GLU A 47 6.42 -1.06 -8.05
CA GLU A 47 5.06 -0.73 -8.43
C GLU A 47 4.11 -1.38 -7.43
N VAL A 48 3.16 -0.60 -6.93
CA VAL A 48 2.11 -1.10 -6.04
C VAL A 48 0.76 -0.86 -6.69
N ALA A 49 0.07 -1.93 -7.02
CA ALA A 49 -1.31 -1.91 -7.48
C ALA A 49 -2.23 -2.24 -6.31
N GLU A 50 -3.16 -1.33 -6.02
CA GLU A 50 -4.13 -1.48 -4.93
C GLU A 50 -5.54 -1.60 -5.48
N TYR A 51 -6.27 -2.60 -5.00
CA TYR A 51 -7.62 -2.93 -5.40
C TYR A 51 -8.53 -3.01 -4.18
N ARG A 52 -9.78 -2.58 -4.37
CA ARG A 52 -10.84 -2.71 -3.37
C ARG A 52 -12.08 -3.28 -4.03
N THR A 53 -12.82 -4.08 -3.27
CA THR A 53 -14.19 -4.47 -3.61
C THR A 53 -15.08 -4.29 -2.40
N GLU A 54 -16.34 -3.92 -2.64
CA GLU A 54 -17.36 -3.78 -1.62
C GLU A 54 -18.46 -4.79 -1.93
N HIS A 55 -18.64 -5.80 -1.08
CA HIS A 55 -19.59 -6.89 -1.32
C HIS A 55 -19.48 -7.61 -2.69
N GLY A 56 -18.29 -7.62 -3.28
CA GLY A 56 -18.03 -8.21 -4.60
C GLY A 56 -18.37 -7.31 -5.79
N GLU A 57 -18.74 -6.06 -5.53
CA GLU A 57 -19.05 -5.05 -6.54
C GLU A 57 -17.93 -4.00 -6.67
N VAL A 58 -18.07 -3.13 -7.68
CA VAL A 58 -17.20 -1.97 -7.87
C VAL A 58 -17.30 -1.08 -6.62
N PRO A 59 -16.19 -0.77 -5.95
CA PRO A 59 -16.22 -0.02 -4.71
C PRO A 59 -16.73 1.40 -4.95
N GLN A 60 -17.60 1.88 -4.05
CA GLN A 60 -17.94 3.30 -3.99
C GLN A 60 -17.04 3.98 -2.97
N PHE A 61 -16.63 5.20 -3.26
CA PHE A 61 -15.76 5.98 -2.38
C PHE A 61 -16.47 7.25 -1.91
N PRO A 62 -16.45 7.54 -0.60
CA PRO A 62 -17.00 8.79 -0.08
C PRO A 62 -16.43 10.00 -0.80
N ASP A 63 -17.30 10.93 -1.19
CA ASP A 63 -17.00 12.13 -1.98
C ASP A 63 -16.28 11.86 -3.33
N ASN A 64 -16.36 10.63 -3.86
CA ASN A 64 -15.63 10.19 -5.05
C ASN A 64 -14.10 10.35 -4.95
N MET A 65 -13.57 10.32 -3.73
CA MET A 65 -12.16 10.49 -3.45
C MET A 65 -11.54 9.17 -2.98
N VAL A 66 -10.48 8.74 -3.66
CA VAL A 66 -9.74 7.52 -3.34
C VAL A 66 -8.42 7.88 -2.67
N SER A 67 -8.11 7.23 -1.54
CA SER A 67 -6.83 7.35 -0.85
C SER A 67 -6.11 6.00 -0.82
N ASN A 68 -4.93 5.97 -1.46
CA ASN A 68 -4.08 4.80 -1.68
C ASN A 68 -2.63 5.18 -1.33
N GLY A 69 -1.73 4.21 -1.41
CA GLY A 69 -0.29 4.40 -1.27
C GLY A 69 0.24 4.15 0.14
N PHE A 70 -0.58 3.65 1.05
CA PHE A 70 -0.17 3.42 2.45
C PHE A 70 0.94 2.37 2.59
N PRO A 71 0.92 1.24 1.86
CA PRO A 71 2.07 0.34 1.84
C PRO A 71 3.31 1.01 1.19
N THR A 72 3.09 1.84 0.17
CA THR A 72 4.13 2.45 -0.67
C THR A 72 4.87 3.59 0.02
N LEU A 73 4.28 4.31 0.97
CA LEU A 73 4.94 5.44 1.63
C LEU A 73 6.26 5.04 2.32
N ALA A 74 6.34 3.81 2.84
CA ALA A 74 7.59 3.26 3.38
C ALA A 74 8.74 3.19 2.36
N PHE A 75 8.44 3.17 1.05
CA PHE A 75 9.44 3.15 -0.01
C PHE A 75 10.20 4.46 -0.19
N VAL A 76 9.82 5.54 0.51
CA VAL A 76 10.70 6.71 0.68
C VAL A 76 12.11 6.29 1.12
N PHE A 77 12.21 5.26 1.96
CA PHE A 77 13.48 4.73 2.46
C PHE A 77 14.09 3.63 1.59
N HIS A 78 13.47 3.27 0.46
CA HIS A 78 14.04 2.32 -0.48
C HIS A 78 15.32 2.90 -1.11
N PRO A 79 16.40 2.11 -1.30
CA PRO A 79 17.67 2.61 -1.83
C PRO A 79 17.56 3.37 -3.16
N ALA A 80 16.63 2.96 -4.02
CA ALA A 80 16.38 3.65 -5.29
C ALA A 80 15.76 5.05 -5.14
N MET A 81 15.14 5.35 -3.99
CA MET A 81 14.55 6.66 -3.68
C MET A 81 15.54 7.60 -3.00
N TRP A 82 16.64 7.09 -2.42
CA TRP A 82 17.59 7.92 -1.68
C TRP A 82 18.09 9.17 -2.44
N PRO A 83 18.38 9.12 -3.76
CA PRO A 83 18.80 10.31 -4.48
C PRO A 83 17.74 11.42 -4.56
N ASN A 84 16.47 11.10 -4.33
CA ASN A 84 15.33 12.00 -4.46
C ASN A 84 14.98 12.71 -3.14
N PHE A 85 15.57 12.29 -2.01
CA PHE A 85 15.26 12.81 -0.69
C PHE A 85 16.52 13.25 0.05
N ASP A 86 16.38 14.30 0.85
CA ASP A 86 17.33 14.64 1.90
C ASP A 86 16.90 13.94 3.19
N PHE A 87 17.84 13.26 3.85
CA PHE A 87 17.61 12.58 5.12
C PHE A 87 18.46 13.16 6.24
N SER A 88 17.89 13.24 7.44
CA SER A 88 18.59 13.59 8.66
C SER A 88 18.19 12.66 9.78
N CYS A 89 19.15 11.95 10.37
CA CYS A 89 18.93 11.23 11.62
C CYS A 89 18.86 12.25 12.77
N GLU A 90 17.72 12.31 13.44
CA GLU A 90 17.47 13.23 14.57
C GLU A 90 17.83 12.59 15.93
N GLY A 91 18.28 11.33 15.92
CA GLY A 91 18.66 10.57 17.11
C GLY A 91 17.56 9.64 17.60
N MET A 92 17.61 9.30 18.89
CA MET A 92 16.62 8.43 19.53
C MET A 92 15.44 9.25 20.04
N GLY A 93 14.24 8.82 19.69
CA GLY A 93 12.99 9.28 20.26
C GLY A 93 12.19 8.12 20.85
N GLU A 94 10.92 8.38 21.13
CA GLU A 94 10.00 7.41 21.69
C GLU A 94 8.76 7.27 20.78
N LEU A 95 8.25 6.04 20.66
CA LEU A 95 6.92 5.75 20.15
C LEU A 95 6.25 4.73 21.09
N ASN A 96 5.16 5.12 21.74
CA ASN A 96 4.40 4.26 22.66
C ASN A 96 5.27 3.58 23.73
N GLY A 97 6.15 4.33 24.42
CA GLY A 97 7.05 3.78 25.45
C GLY A 97 8.28 3.05 24.92
N LYS A 98 8.47 2.95 23.60
CA LYS A 98 9.59 2.23 22.98
C LYS A 98 10.55 3.19 22.31
N ALA A 99 11.85 2.99 22.54
CA ALA A 99 12.90 3.76 21.90
C ALA A 99 12.94 3.48 20.38
N MET A 100 12.96 4.52 19.56
CA MET A 100 12.97 4.45 18.10
C MET A 100 14.00 5.43 17.53
N TRP A 101 14.64 5.09 16.42
CA TRP A 101 15.38 6.06 15.60
C TRP A 101 14.39 7.00 14.92
N LEU A 102 14.62 8.30 15.06
CA LEU A 102 13.88 9.33 14.33
C LEU A 102 14.68 9.75 13.10
N VAL A 103 14.07 9.60 11.93
CA VAL A 103 14.68 10.02 10.67
C VAL A 103 13.74 10.98 9.96
N HIS A 104 14.18 12.23 9.85
CA HIS A 104 13.51 13.21 9.01
C HIS A 104 13.86 12.97 7.55
N PHE A 105 12.88 13.12 6.67
CA PHE A 105 13.06 13.06 5.23
C PHE A 105 12.38 14.27 4.56
N ARG A 106 12.93 14.72 3.44
CA ARG A 106 12.33 15.77 2.61
C ARG A 106 12.62 15.49 1.14
N GLN A 107 11.56 15.42 0.33
CA GLN A 107 11.68 15.31 -1.12
C GLN A 107 12.40 16.55 -1.66
N ARG A 108 13.41 16.31 -2.49
CA ARG A 108 14.19 17.37 -3.15
C ARG A 108 13.41 17.98 -4.31
N ASP A 109 13.50 19.29 -4.44
CA ASP A 109 12.83 20.03 -5.52
C ASP A 109 13.54 19.88 -6.88
N ASP A 110 14.82 19.47 -6.89
CA ASP A 110 15.64 19.27 -8.11
C ASP A 110 15.62 17.82 -8.63
N ARG A 111 14.78 16.95 -8.05
CA ARG A 111 14.70 15.52 -8.34
C ARG A 111 13.28 15.07 -8.64
N PRO A 112 13.09 13.98 -9.40
CA PRO A 112 11.75 13.48 -9.70
C PRO A 112 11.04 13.02 -8.43
N ASN A 113 9.73 13.25 -8.41
CA ASN A 113 8.82 12.65 -7.44
C ASN A 113 8.34 11.30 -7.98
N ARG A 114 8.48 10.26 -7.16
CA ARG A 114 8.10 8.88 -7.52
C ARG A 114 7.34 8.19 -6.39
N ILE A 115 6.85 8.95 -5.41
CA ILE A 115 6.18 8.43 -4.20
C ILE A 115 4.70 8.78 -4.21
N GLN A 116 4.36 10.04 -4.47
CA GLN A 116 2.98 10.48 -4.35
C GLN A 116 2.55 11.41 -5.48
N ASP A 117 1.41 11.05 -6.06
CA ASP A 117 0.67 11.82 -7.04
C ASP A 117 -0.76 12.05 -6.56
N PHE A 118 -1.35 13.17 -6.98
CA PHE A 118 -2.75 13.50 -6.77
C PHE A 118 -3.45 13.64 -8.12
N LYS A 119 -4.51 12.86 -8.32
CA LYS A 119 -5.21 12.76 -9.60
C LYS A 119 -6.56 13.48 -9.56
N ILE A 120 -6.79 14.38 -10.51
CA ILE A 120 -8.07 15.07 -10.70
C ILE A 120 -8.53 14.82 -12.14
N GLY A 121 -9.53 13.95 -12.31
CA GLY A 121 -9.95 13.50 -13.63
C GLY A 121 -8.81 12.78 -14.35
N SER A 122 -8.38 13.29 -15.51
CA SER A 122 -7.23 12.79 -16.27
C SER A 122 -5.89 13.44 -15.88
N MET A 123 -5.91 14.50 -15.07
CA MET A 123 -4.71 15.26 -14.71
C MET A 123 -4.01 14.66 -13.50
N ILE A 124 -2.69 14.57 -13.55
CA ILE A 124 -1.82 14.05 -12.48
C ILE A 124 -0.93 15.17 -11.99
N TYR A 125 -0.86 15.34 -10.67
CA TYR A 125 -0.04 16.34 -10.00
C TYR A 125 0.87 15.67 -8.98
N SER A 126 2.18 15.74 -9.17
CA SER A 126 3.13 15.16 -8.23
C SER A 126 3.29 16.01 -6.98
N ILE A 127 3.24 15.37 -5.81
CA ILE A 127 3.21 16.03 -4.50
C ILE A 127 4.49 15.76 -3.73
N ASN A 128 5.34 16.77 -3.58
CA ASN A 128 6.57 16.63 -2.81
C ASN A 128 6.23 16.52 -1.31
N LEU A 129 6.79 15.51 -0.65
CA LEU A 129 6.54 15.20 0.76
C LEU A 129 7.76 15.49 1.62
N LYS A 130 7.50 15.86 2.87
CA LYS A 130 8.47 15.88 3.96
C LYS A 130 7.87 15.17 5.16
N GLY A 131 8.69 14.72 6.08
CA GLY A 131 8.15 14.01 7.22
C GLY A 131 9.20 13.41 8.12
N ARG A 132 8.74 12.53 9.00
CA ARG A 132 9.55 11.79 9.96
C ARG A 132 9.13 10.34 9.97
N ALA A 133 10.11 9.45 10.04
CA ALA A 133 9.89 8.04 10.30
C ALA A 133 10.43 7.64 11.68
N TRP A 134 9.73 6.72 12.32
CA TRP A 134 10.17 6.04 13.53
C TRP A 134 10.61 4.62 13.14
N ILE A 135 11.88 4.32 13.38
CA ILE A 135 12.51 3.09 12.91
C ILE A 135 13.00 2.29 14.13
N THR A 136 12.70 0.99 14.17
CA THR A 136 13.10 0.14 15.29
C THR A 136 14.63 0.01 15.37
N PRO A 137 15.23 0.01 16.58
CA PRO A 137 16.67 -0.01 16.74
C PRO A 137 17.32 -1.38 16.46
N ASP A 138 16.52 -2.44 16.44
CA ASP A 138 16.98 -3.84 16.31
C ASP A 138 17.10 -4.29 14.84
N MET A 139 16.02 -4.16 14.08
CA MET A 139 15.85 -4.68 12.73
C MET A 139 15.64 -3.59 11.68
N PHE A 140 15.77 -2.32 12.07
CA PHE A 140 15.55 -1.15 11.21
C PHE A 140 14.21 -1.18 10.47
N ARG A 141 13.16 -1.63 11.15
CA ARG A 141 11.81 -1.68 10.59
C ARG A 141 11.14 -0.34 10.80
N ILE A 142 10.51 0.19 9.76
CA ILE A 142 9.70 1.40 9.88
C ILE A 142 8.43 1.03 10.67
N ALA A 143 8.25 1.63 11.84
CA ALA A 143 7.08 1.43 12.70
C ALA A 143 6.02 2.50 12.50
N ARG A 144 6.43 3.71 12.12
CA ARG A 144 5.52 4.82 11.84
C ARG A 144 6.15 5.76 10.82
N ILE A 145 5.34 6.31 9.93
CA ILE A 145 5.68 7.48 9.12
C ILE A 145 4.64 8.55 9.35
N GLU A 146 5.12 9.77 9.56
CA GLU A 146 4.31 10.98 9.55
C GLU A 146 4.81 11.87 8.42
N SER A 147 3.92 12.39 7.59
CA SER A 147 4.30 13.17 6.41
C SER A 147 3.33 14.30 6.11
N ASP A 148 3.88 15.39 5.57
CA ASP A 148 3.17 16.57 5.12
C ASP A 148 3.61 16.98 3.72
N LEU A 149 2.81 17.83 3.08
CA LEU A 149 3.21 18.58 1.90
C LEU A 149 4.49 19.40 2.19
N VAL A 150 5.45 19.34 1.27
CA VAL A 150 6.58 20.29 1.26
C VAL A 150 6.08 21.73 1.12
N LYS A 151 5.07 21.93 0.26
CA LYS A 151 4.42 23.22 -0.02
C LYS A 151 2.95 23.00 -0.41
N PRO A 152 2.04 23.94 -0.08
CA PRO A 152 0.66 23.91 -0.56
C PRO A 152 0.59 23.90 -2.09
N MET A 153 -0.54 23.42 -2.64
CA MET A 153 -0.82 23.39 -4.08
C MET A 153 -2.12 24.16 -4.42
N PRO A 154 -2.09 25.51 -4.46
CA PRO A 154 -3.27 26.33 -4.68
C PRO A 154 -3.94 26.11 -6.04
N ASN A 155 -3.16 25.73 -7.06
CA ASN A 155 -3.65 25.45 -8.43
C ASN A 155 -4.67 24.30 -8.48
N ILE A 156 -4.60 23.37 -7.52
CA ILE A 156 -5.58 22.29 -7.34
C ILE A 156 -6.43 22.44 -6.07
N GLN A 157 -6.28 23.56 -5.35
CA GLN A 157 -6.92 23.83 -4.07
C GLN A 157 -6.64 22.74 -3.02
N LEU A 158 -5.43 22.18 -3.01
CA LEU A 158 -4.94 21.31 -1.94
C LEU A 158 -3.99 22.14 -1.06
N LEU A 159 -4.49 22.58 0.09
CA LEU A 159 -3.75 23.51 0.95
C LEU A 159 -2.88 22.78 1.97
N THR A 160 -3.41 21.71 2.54
CA THR A 160 -2.72 20.87 3.52
C THR A 160 -3.05 19.42 3.25
N GLU A 161 -2.08 18.56 3.48
CA GLU A 161 -2.27 17.13 3.62
C GLU A 161 -1.27 16.67 4.67
N HIS A 162 -1.79 16.02 5.70
CA HIS A 162 -1.05 15.43 6.80
C HIS A 162 -1.43 13.96 6.86
N GLN A 163 -0.44 13.08 6.86
CA GLN A 163 -0.64 11.64 6.89
C GLN A 163 0.17 11.03 8.03
N VAL A 164 -0.44 10.10 8.73
CA VAL A 164 0.17 9.29 9.79
C VAL A 164 -0.12 7.84 9.50
N ILE A 165 0.91 7.05 9.24
CA ILE A 165 0.78 5.62 8.97
C ILE A 165 1.55 4.84 10.01
N GLU A 166 0.88 3.89 10.66
CA GLU A 166 1.51 2.96 11.58
C GLU A 166 1.67 1.60 10.92
N TYR A 167 2.87 1.06 10.98
CA TYR A 167 3.22 -0.25 10.45
C TYR A 167 3.46 -1.22 11.60
N GLY A 168 3.05 -2.47 11.40
CA GLY A 168 3.21 -3.50 12.41
C GLY A 168 3.53 -4.86 11.83
N PRO A 169 4.13 -5.74 12.63
CA PRO A 169 4.43 -7.09 12.20
C PRO A 169 3.14 -7.89 11.96
N VAL A 170 3.09 -8.55 10.80
CA VAL A 170 2.05 -9.50 10.40
C VAL A 170 2.74 -10.81 10.09
N ARG A 171 2.43 -11.84 10.89
CA ARG A 171 2.98 -13.18 10.70
C ARG A 171 2.05 -13.99 9.81
N PHE A 172 2.63 -14.71 8.85
CA PHE A 172 1.94 -15.62 7.95
C PHE A 172 2.46 -17.04 8.19
N PRO A 173 1.90 -17.79 9.16
CA PRO A 173 2.47 -19.06 9.60
C PRO A 173 2.57 -20.11 8.49
N LYS A 174 1.62 -20.10 7.54
CA LYS A 174 1.61 -21.02 6.39
C LYS A 174 2.84 -20.88 5.49
N LYS A 175 3.52 -19.73 5.54
CA LYS A 175 4.68 -19.38 4.70
C LYS A 175 5.92 -19.03 5.52
N ASP A 176 5.86 -19.20 6.84
CA ASP A 176 6.93 -18.87 7.79
C ASP A 176 7.58 -17.49 7.54
N VAL A 177 6.75 -16.49 7.21
CA VAL A 177 7.22 -15.14 6.91
C VAL A 177 6.52 -14.10 7.79
N GLN A 178 7.25 -13.04 8.12
CA GLN A 178 6.76 -11.88 8.83
C GLN A 178 6.99 -10.62 8.00
N LEU A 179 5.90 -9.91 7.67
CA LEU A 179 5.95 -8.64 6.95
C LEU A 179 5.58 -7.49 7.89
N TRP A 180 6.11 -6.30 7.64
CA TRP A 180 5.66 -5.08 8.30
C TRP A 180 4.70 -4.36 7.35
N LEU A 181 3.42 -4.43 7.67
CA LEU A 181 2.33 -3.92 6.83
C LEU A 181 1.61 -2.77 7.55
N PRO A 182 0.98 -1.84 6.81
CA PRO A 182 0.22 -0.76 7.42
C PRO A 182 -0.92 -1.35 8.26
N LYS A 183 -1.03 -0.91 9.52
CA LYS A 183 -2.10 -1.26 10.45
C LYS A 183 -3.18 -0.19 10.46
N SER A 184 -2.77 1.07 10.39
CA SER A 184 -3.65 2.21 10.25
C SER A 184 -3.01 3.29 9.40
N ALA A 185 -3.84 4.10 8.76
CA ALA A 185 -3.45 5.35 8.13
C ALA A 185 -4.48 6.44 8.44
N ASP A 186 -4.04 7.48 9.15
CA ASP A 186 -4.81 8.67 9.45
C ASP A 186 -4.41 9.78 8.47
N LEU A 187 -5.39 10.43 7.86
CA LEU A 187 -5.18 11.51 6.90
C LEU A 187 -6.04 12.70 7.30
N TYR A 188 -5.42 13.87 7.32
CA TYR A 188 -6.10 15.15 7.42
C TYR A 188 -5.73 16.00 6.22
N PHE A 189 -6.72 16.49 5.46
CA PHE A 189 -6.44 17.30 4.29
C PHE A 189 -7.48 18.39 4.04
N ASP A 190 -7.00 19.54 3.53
CA ASP A 190 -7.84 20.64 3.07
C ASP A 190 -7.82 20.64 1.55
N PHE A 191 -8.96 20.29 0.97
CA PHE A 191 -9.15 20.17 -0.45
C PHE A 191 -10.45 20.83 -0.90
N ARG A 192 -10.35 21.73 -1.89
CA ARG A 192 -11.51 22.46 -2.46
C ARG A 192 -12.38 23.11 -1.38
N LYS A 193 -11.73 23.74 -0.39
CA LYS A 193 -12.36 24.46 0.72
C LYS A 193 -13.11 23.58 1.72
N HIS A 194 -12.90 22.27 1.67
CA HIS A 194 -13.42 21.32 2.65
C HIS A 194 -12.25 20.70 3.40
N ARG A 195 -12.45 20.45 4.69
CA ARG A 195 -11.49 19.75 5.54
C ARG A 195 -11.98 18.33 5.71
N TYR A 196 -11.07 17.39 5.52
CA TYR A 196 -11.37 15.99 5.58
C TYR A 196 -10.49 15.32 6.60
N TYR A 197 -11.11 14.42 7.35
CA TYR A 197 -10.41 13.44 8.14
C TYR A 197 -10.75 12.04 7.60
N ARG A 198 -9.72 11.22 7.39
CA ARG A 198 -9.88 9.82 7.03
C ARG A 198 -9.05 8.97 7.97
N ARG A 199 -9.63 7.85 8.40
CA ARG A 199 -8.88 6.78 9.06
C ARG A 199 -9.12 5.49 8.32
N HIS A 200 -8.04 4.88 7.87
CA HIS A 200 -8.01 3.53 7.35
C HIS A 200 -7.47 2.61 8.43
N SER A 201 -8.08 1.45 8.64
CA SER A 201 -7.50 0.35 9.42
C SER A 201 -7.47 -0.91 8.57
N PHE A 202 -6.44 -1.71 8.75
CA PHE A 202 -6.23 -2.95 7.99
C PHE A 202 -6.04 -4.12 8.94
N ASP A 203 -6.86 -5.16 8.77
CA ASP A 203 -6.77 -6.38 9.54
C ASP A 203 -7.06 -7.63 8.69
N HIS A 204 -7.17 -8.80 9.34
CA HIS A 204 -7.42 -10.09 8.67
C HIS A 204 -6.51 -10.36 7.47
N PHE A 205 -5.22 -10.02 7.61
CA PHE A 205 -4.26 -10.16 6.53
C PHE A 205 -4.13 -11.60 6.03
N MET A 206 -4.10 -11.76 4.71
CA MET A 206 -3.78 -13.02 4.05
C MET A 206 -2.67 -12.78 3.01
N LEU A 207 -1.77 -13.75 2.90
CA LEU A 207 -0.69 -13.72 1.91
C LEU A 207 -1.03 -14.66 0.76
N PHE A 208 -0.95 -14.16 -0.46
CA PHE A 208 -1.07 -14.98 -1.66
C PHE A 208 0.32 -15.46 -2.06
N SER A 209 0.40 -16.69 -2.52
CA SER A 209 1.61 -17.27 -3.06
C SER A 209 1.19 -18.25 -4.15
N THR A 210 1.79 -18.12 -5.32
CA THR A 210 1.65 -19.08 -6.42
C THR A 210 2.72 -20.15 -6.25
N ASP A 211 2.44 -21.18 -5.46
CA ASP A 211 3.23 -22.41 -5.52
C ASP A 211 2.88 -23.11 -6.84
N THR A 212 3.59 -22.77 -7.92
CA THR A 212 3.38 -23.41 -9.22
C THR A 212 4.18 -24.71 -9.26
N ASP A 213 3.67 -25.74 -8.58
CA ASP A 213 4.08 -27.13 -8.77
C ASP A 213 2.84 -27.99 -9.12
N GLU A 214 2.08 -27.54 -10.12
CA GLU A 214 1.11 -28.41 -10.77
C GLU A 214 1.90 -29.38 -11.67
N LYS A 215 2.39 -30.49 -11.07
CA LYS A 215 2.77 -31.67 -11.84
C LYS A 215 1.51 -32.19 -12.52
N VAL A 216 1.22 -31.66 -13.71
CA VAL A 216 0.32 -32.31 -14.65
C VAL A 216 0.91 -33.68 -14.93
N ALA A 217 0.35 -34.71 -14.31
CA ALA A 217 0.57 -36.07 -14.73
C ALA A 217 0.04 -36.17 -16.15
N GLY A 218 0.96 -36.16 -17.13
CA GLY A 218 0.62 -36.42 -18.52
C GLY A 218 -0.19 -37.72 -18.60
N PRO A 219 -1.27 -37.76 -19.41
CA PRO A 219 -2.12 -38.93 -19.50
C PRO A 219 -1.27 -40.17 -19.81
N LYS A 220 -1.34 -41.17 -18.93
CA LYS A 220 -0.67 -42.47 -19.12
C LYS A 220 -1.17 -43.09 -20.42
N GLY A 221 -0.22 -43.57 -21.21
CA GLY A 221 -0.41 -44.05 -22.56
C GLY A 221 -1.63 -44.97 -22.74
N VAL A 222 -2.28 -44.76 -23.88
CA VAL A 222 -3.38 -45.55 -24.42
C VAL A 222 -3.04 -47.06 -24.33
N PRO A 223 -3.91 -47.90 -23.74
CA PRO A 223 -3.75 -49.34 -23.80
C PRO A 223 -3.80 -49.82 -25.25
N ASN A 224 -2.76 -50.54 -25.66
CA ASN A 224 -2.64 -51.15 -26.97
C ASN A 224 -3.67 -52.28 -27.10
N THR A 225 -4.87 -51.97 -27.60
CA THR A 225 -5.89 -52.97 -27.91
C THR A 225 -5.47 -53.74 -29.14
N GLN A 226 -5.15 -55.01 -28.94
CA GLN A 226 -4.86 -56.00 -29.98
C GLN A 226 -5.96 -56.00 -31.05
N ALA A 227 -5.52 -55.92 -32.32
CA ALA A 227 -6.38 -56.08 -33.48
C ALA A 227 -6.88 -57.53 -33.60
N PRO A 228 -8.18 -57.77 -33.82
CA PRO A 228 -8.69 -59.09 -34.19
C PRO A 228 -8.32 -59.41 -35.65
N SER A 229 -7.85 -60.64 -35.86
CA SER A 229 -7.53 -61.26 -37.15
C SER A 229 -8.69 -61.19 -38.15
N SER A 230 -8.36 -60.78 -39.38
CA SER A 230 -9.23 -60.81 -40.56
C SER A 230 -9.71 -62.23 -40.90
N PRO A 231 -10.96 -62.41 -41.35
CA PRO A 231 -11.34 -63.57 -42.15
C PRO A 231 -11.23 -63.25 -43.65
N GLU A 232 -10.78 -64.26 -44.38
CA GLU A 232 -10.58 -64.36 -45.81
C GLU A 232 -11.89 -64.37 -46.64
N THR A 233 -11.81 -63.65 -47.78
CA THR A 233 -12.22 -64.02 -49.15
C THR A 233 -13.67 -64.41 -49.48
N ARG A 234 -14.32 -63.60 -50.34
CA ARG A 234 -14.74 -64.02 -51.70
C ARG A 234 -15.01 -62.82 -52.60
#